data_AF-W1YAJ1-F1
#
_entry.id   AF-W1YAJ1-F1
#
_cell.length_a   1.000
_cell.length_b   1.000
_cell.length_c   1.000
_cell.angle_alpha   90.00
_cell.angle_beta   90.00
_cell.angle_gamma   90.00
#
_symmetry.space_group_name_H-M   'P 1'
#
loop_
_entity.id
_entity.type
_entity.pdbx_description
1 polymer ?
#
loop_
_entity_poly.entity_id
_entity_poly.type
_entity_poly.pdbx_seq_one_letter_code
_entity_poly.pdbx_strand_id
1 'polypeptide(L)'
;PGLDQLRYVPFEPKLPSELVNHEGESLFSVIGKQDLFVHHPFESFAVVEQFIAQAATDPDVLAIKQTLYRVSGDSPIIASFGSNSTLVSTKSNKLSFT
;
A
#
# COMPACT_ATOMS: atom_id res chain seq x y z
N PRO A 1 20.98 4.16 -26.11
CA PRO A 1 19.60 4.21 -26.66
C PRO A 1 19.46 3.17 -27.79
N GLY A 2 18.36 2.38 -27.83
CA GLY A 2 18.10 1.44 -28.95
C GLY A 2 18.40 -0.05 -28.73
N LEU A 3 18.49 -0.52 -27.48
CA LEU A 3 18.62 -1.95 -27.13
C LEU A 3 17.39 -2.44 -26.34
N ASP A 4 16.21 -1.86 -26.60
CA ASP A 4 14.99 -2.18 -25.86
C ASP A 4 14.58 -3.66 -26.04
N GLN A 5 14.97 -4.29 -27.16
CA GLN A 5 14.79 -5.71 -27.44
C GLN A 5 15.60 -6.65 -26.54
N LEU A 6 16.62 -6.15 -25.84
CA LEU A 6 17.40 -6.92 -24.86
C LEU A 6 16.89 -6.72 -23.42
N ARG A 7 15.87 -5.87 -23.23
CA ARG A 7 15.23 -5.70 -21.92
C ARG A 7 14.19 -6.78 -21.71
N TYR A 8 14.00 -7.16 -20.45
CA TYR A 8 12.85 -7.97 -20.07
C TYR A 8 11.56 -7.19 -20.35
N VAL A 9 10.53 -7.91 -20.77
CA VAL A 9 9.19 -7.35 -20.86
C VAL A 9 8.77 -6.88 -19.47
N PRO A 10 8.25 -5.65 -19.31
CA PRO A 10 7.72 -5.17 -18.04
C PRO A 10 6.71 -6.17 -17.48
N PHE A 11 6.84 -6.47 -16.20
CA PHE A 11 5.88 -7.33 -15.51
C PHE A 11 4.73 -6.47 -14.99
N GLU A 12 3.50 -6.83 -15.34
CA GLU A 12 2.28 -6.17 -14.85
C GLU A 12 1.78 -6.86 -13.58
N PRO A 13 1.79 -6.19 -12.41
CA PRO A 13 1.28 -6.75 -11.16
C PRO A 13 -0.21 -7.06 -11.22
N LYS A 14 -0.61 -8.17 -10.62
CA LYS A 14 -2.02 -8.63 -10.57
C LYS A 14 -2.68 -8.31 -9.23
N LEU A 15 -3.98 -8.49 -9.15
CA LEU A 15 -4.68 -8.50 -7.87
C LEU A 15 -4.40 -9.83 -7.13
N PRO A 16 -4.29 -9.80 -5.78
CA PRO A 16 -4.27 -11.00 -4.97
C PRO A 16 -5.44 -11.92 -5.28
N SER A 17 -5.18 -13.22 -5.35
CA SER A 17 -6.18 -14.22 -5.72
C SER A 17 -7.42 -14.21 -4.81
N GLU A 18 -7.21 -13.88 -3.54
CA GLU A 18 -8.16 -13.75 -2.46
C GLU A 18 -9.14 -12.59 -2.68
N LEU A 19 -8.86 -11.66 -3.61
CA LEU A 19 -9.73 -10.52 -3.90
C LEU A 19 -10.51 -10.66 -5.21
N VAL A 20 -10.18 -11.64 -6.06
CA VAL A 20 -10.77 -11.80 -7.40
C VAL A 20 -12.29 -11.97 -7.35
N ASN A 21 -12.82 -12.61 -6.30
CA ASN A 21 -14.26 -12.86 -6.14
C ASN A 21 -14.95 -11.89 -5.16
N HIS A 22 -14.23 -10.86 -4.70
CA HIS A 22 -14.69 -9.93 -3.67
C HIS A 22 -14.76 -8.49 -4.19
N GLU A 23 -14.98 -8.32 -5.50
CA GLU A 23 -15.14 -7.00 -6.11
C GLU A 23 -16.30 -6.23 -5.45
N GLY A 24 -16.01 -5.02 -4.96
CA GLY A 24 -16.97 -4.17 -4.27
C GLY A 24 -17.17 -4.47 -2.78
N GLU A 25 -16.58 -5.53 -2.23
CA GLU A 25 -16.51 -5.72 -0.77
C GLU A 25 -15.45 -4.80 -0.14
N SER A 26 -15.69 -4.40 1.11
CA SER A 26 -14.68 -3.71 1.91
C SER A 26 -13.51 -4.65 2.21
N LEU A 27 -12.27 -4.13 2.17
CA LEU A 27 -11.09 -4.92 2.50
C LEU A 27 -11.14 -5.44 3.94
N PHE A 28 -11.77 -4.69 4.86
CA PHE A 28 -12.01 -5.14 6.23
C PHE A 28 -12.91 -6.37 6.29
N SER A 29 -13.94 -6.45 5.44
CA SER A 29 -14.83 -7.61 5.39
C SER A 29 -14.12 -8.85 4.86
N VAL A 30 -13.24 -8.69 3.88
CA VAL A 30 -12.44 -9.81 3.34
C VAL A 30 -11.42 -10.30 4.39
N ILE A 31 -10.64 -9.38 4.97
CA ILE A 31 -9.64 -9.71 6.00
C ILE A 31 -10.30 -10.34 7.25
N GLY A 32 -11.52 -9.92 7.59
CA GLY A 32 -12.28 -10.53 8.68
C GLY A 32 -12.75 -11.96 8.40
N LYS A 33 -12.83 -12.38 7.14
CA LYS A 33 -13.21 -13.74 6.73
C LYS A 33 -11.99 -14.66 6.59
N GLN A 34 -10.87 -14.14 6.10
CA GLN A 34 -9.64 -14.90 5.88
C GLN A 34 -8.41 -13.99 5.81
N ASP A 35 -7.23 -14.55 6.05
CA ASP A 35 -5.97 -13.83 5.87
C ASP A 35 -5.77 -13.43 4.39
N LEU A 36 -5.25 -12.22 4.18
CA LEU A 36 -4.89 -11.69 2.87
C LEU A 36 -3.37 -11.58 2.76
N PHE A 37 -2.76 -12.43 1.94
CA PHE A 37 -1.35 -12.34 1.61
C PHE A 37 -1.15 -11.52 0.34
N VAL A 38 -0.13 -10.65 0.30
CA VAL A 38 0.21 -9.87 -0.89
C VAL A 38 1.69 -10.05 -1.20
N HIS A 39 2.00 -10.59 -2.37
CA HIS A 39 3.34 -10.94 -2.80
C HIS A 39 3.88 -9.97 -3.84
N HIS A 40 4.60 -8.95 -3.39
CA HIS A 40 5.29 -8.01 -4.27
C HIS A 40 6.56 -8.64 -4.89
N PRO A 41 6.90 -8.30 -6.16
CA PRO A 41 6.23 -7.36 -7.06
C PRO A 41 5.14 -7.99 -7.93
N PHE A 42 4.77 -9.25 -7.68
CA PHE A 42 3.84 -10.01 -8.53
C PHE A 42 2.39 -9.54 -8.38
N GLU A 43 2.06 -9.05 -7.18
CA GLU A 43 0.77 -8.47 -6.86
C GLU A 43 0.88 -6.97 -6.60
N SER A 44 -0.20 -6.26 -6.94
CA SER A 44 -0.23 -4.81 -6.90
C SER A 44 -0.16 -4.27 -5.48
N PHE A 45 0.69 -3.26 -5.26
CA PHE A 45 0.73 -2.52 -4.01
C PHE A 45 -0.50 -1.63 -3.79
N ALA A 46 -1.30 -1.39 -4.84
CA ALA A 46 -2.52 -0.59 -4.75
C ALA A 46 -3.52 -1.14 -3.71
N VAL A 47 -3.52 -2.44 -3.43
CA VAL A 47 -4.37 -3.05 -2.39
C VAL A 47 -4.02 -2.51 -1.01
N VAL A 48 -2.74 -2.32 -0.72
CA VAL A 48 -2.27 -1.76 0.56
C VAL A 48 -2.66 -0.28 0.66
N GLU A 49 -2.51 0.47 -0.44
CA GLU A 49 -2.91 1.88 -0.50
C GLU A 49 -4.43 2.03 -0.29
N GLN A 50 -5.23 1.18 -0.93
CA GLN A 50 -6.68 1.15 -0.75
C GLN A 50 -7.09 0.79 0.67
N PHE A 51 -6.42 -0.18 1.30
CA PHE A 51 -6.68 -0.54 2.70
C PHE A 51 -6.47 0.65 3.63
N ILE A 52 -5.34 1.35 3.48
CA ILE A 52 -5.03 2.53 4.29
C ILE A 52 -6.01 3.66 4.01
N ALA A 53 -6.36 3.90 2.74
CA ALA A 53 -7.33 4.93 2.36
C ALA A 53 -8.73 4.66 2.93
N GLN A 54 -9.23 3.41 2.85
CA GLN A 54 -10.49 3.02 3.49
C GLN A 54 -10.42 3.27 4.99
N ALA A 55 -9.35 2.79 5.65
CA ALA A 55 -9.14 2.96 7.08
C ALA A 55 -9.11 4.42 7.53
N ALA A 56 -8.53 5.31 6.72
CA ALA A 56 -8.41 6.73 7.06
C ALA A 56 -9.75 7.49 7.04
N THR A 57 -10.77 6.96 6.36
CA THR A 57 -12.10 7.58 6.23
C THR A 57 -13.20 6.83 6.98
N ASP A 58 -12.91 5.65 7.51
CA ASP A 58 -13.88 4.81 8.21
C ASP A 58 -14.12 5.35 9.64
N PRO A 59 -15.37 5.70 10.01
CA PRO A 59 -15.70 6.19 11.35
C PRO A 59 -15.46 5.17 12.46
N ASP A 60 -15.40 3.87 12.15
CA ASP A 60 -15.16 2.80 13.12
C ASP A 60 -13.66 2.57 13.38
N VAL A 61 -12.76 3.18 12.58
CA VAL A 61 -11.32 3.09 12.78
C VAL A 61 -10.85 4.15 13.79
N LEU A 62 -10.50 3.69 14.99
CA LEU A 62 -10.06 4.57 16.08
C LEU A 62 -8.64 5.11 15.90
N ALA A 63 -7.73 4.32 15.30
CA ALA A 63 -6.34 4.71 15.10
C ALA A 63 -5.68 3.84 14.01
N ILE A 64 -4.76 4.44 13.26
CA ILE A 64 -3.87 3.74 12.33
C ILE A 64 -2.44 3.92 12.83
N LYS A 65 -1.75 2.81 13.08
CA LYS A 65 -0.34 2.82 13.51
C LYS A 65 0.50 2.07 12.49
N GLN A 66 1.48 2.76 11.92
CA GLN A 66 2.41 2.17 10.95
C GLN A 66 3.80 2.79 11.06
N THR A 67 4.80 2.04 10.59
CA THR A 67 6.18 2.51 10.51
C THR A 67 6.50 2.84 9.07
N LEU A 68 6.92 4.09 8.82
CA LEU A 68 7.34 4.52 7.49
C LEU A 68 8.86 4.60 7.43
N TYR A 69 9.47 3.82 6.55
CA TYR A 69 10.88 3.89 6.24
C TYR A 69 11.03 4.31 4.77
N ARG A 70 11.60 5.50 4.54
CA ARG A 70 11.80 6.11 3.21
C ARG A 70 10.55 6.10 2.31
N VAL A 71 9.74 7.13 2.49
CA VAL A 71 8.60 7.44 1.62
C VAL A 71 8.91 8.70 0.81
N SER A 72 8.48 8.74 -0.46
CA SER A 72 8.44 9.98 -1.22
C SER A 72 7.39 10.92 -0.63
N GLY A 73 7.62 12.23 -0.73
CA GLY A 73 6.65 13.23 -0.25
C GLY A 73 5.28 13.10 -0.90
N ASP A 74 5.25 12.63 -2.15
CA ASP A 74 4.04 12.44 -2.97
C ASP A 74 3.46 11.02 -2.86
N SER A 75 3.81 10.26 -1.83
CA SER A 75 3.30 8.90 -1.65
C SER A 75 1.78 8.90 -1.41
N PRO A 76 0.99 8.07 -2.12
CA PRO A 76 -0.45 7.92 -1.87
C PRO A 76 -0.78 7.53 -0.43
N ILE A 77 0.14 6.81 0.24
CA ILE A 77 0.05 6.50 1.66
C ILE A 77 0.03 7.78 2.49
N ILE A 78 0.93 8.73 2.26
CA ILE A 78 0.95 9.99 3.02
C ILE A 78 -0.33 10.79 2.74
N ALA A 79 -0.74 10.85 1.47
CA ALA A 79 -1.95 11.58 1.06
C ALA A 79 -3.24 11.03 1.68
N SER A 80 -3.29 9.73 2.00
CA SER A 80 -4.45 9.11 2.64
C SER A 80 -4.67 9.57 4.09
N PHE A 81 -3.62 10.00 4.78
CA PHE A 81 -3.74 10.61 6.11
C PHE A 81 -4.08 12.09 5.94
N GLY A 82 -5.38 12.40 5.96
CA GLY A 82 -5.86 13.78 5.96
C GLY A 82 -5.32 14.57 7.16
N SER A 83 -5.47 15.90 7.12
CA SER A 83 -4.94 16.86 8.09
C SER A 83 -5.26 16.59 9.58
N ASN A 84 -6.18 15.66 9.88
CA ASN A 84 -6.66 15.32 11.23
C ASN A 84 -6.09 14.00 11.79
N SER A 85 -5.32 13.23 11.00
CA SER A 85 -4.72 11.98 11.45
C SER A 85 -3.29 12.24 11.95
N THR A 86 -3.05 12.12 13.26
CA THR A 86 -1.69 12.25 13.80
C THR A 86 -0.86 11.03 13.40
N LEU A 87 -0.09 11.16 12.32
CA LEU A 87 0.94 10.21 11.96
C LEU A 87 2.10 10.30 12.97
N VAL A 88 2.18 9.31 13.87
CA VAL A 88 3.39 9.12 14.70
C VAL A 88 4.43 8.38 13.86
N SER A 89 5.09 9.12 12.97
CA SER A 89 6.25 8.61 12.21
C SER A 89 7.53 8.83 13.02
N THR A 90 8.14 7.75 13.49
CA THR A 90 9.51 7.79 14.02
C THR A 90 10.48 7.95 12.85
N LYS A 91 10.97 9.17 12.60
CA LYS A 91 12.08 9.41 11.66
C LYS A 91 13.31 8.62 12.10
N SER A 92 13.57 7.49 11.45
CA SER A 92 14.90 6.87 11.49
C SER A 92 15.84 7.71 10.63
N ASN A 93 16.77 8.40 11.29
CA ASN A 93 17.72 9.32 10.69
C ASN A 93 18.57 8.68 9.58
N LYS A 94 18.61 9.36 8.43
CA LYS A 94 19.78 9.60 7.55
C LYS A 94 20.86 8.51 7.54
N LEU A 95 20.71 7.52 6.65
CA LEU A 95 21.84 6.77 6.10
C LEU A 95 22.25 7.42 4.76
N SER A 96 23.14 8.40 4.87
CA SER A 96 24.00 8.85 3.77
C SER A 96 25.01 7.74 3.50
N PHE A 97 24.94 7.13 2.31
CA PHE A 97 26.06 6.36 1.78
C PHE A 97 26.90 7.34 0.95
N THR A 98 28.10 7.67 1.45
CA THR A 98 29.26 7.99 0.62
C THR A 98 29.56 6.84 -0.32
#